data_AF-A0A373CAT0-F1
#
_entry.id   AF-A0A373CAT0-F1
#
_cell.length_a   1.000
_cell.length_b   1.000
_cell.length_c   1.000
_cell.angle_alpha   90.00
_cell.angle_beta   90.00
_cell.angle_gamma   90.00
#
_symmetry.space_group_name_H-M   'P 1'
#
loop_
_entity.id
_entity.type
_entity.pdbx_description
1 polymer ?
#
loop_
_entity_poly.entity_id
_entity_poly.type
_entity_poly.pdbx_seq_one_letter_code
_entity_poly.pdbx_strand_id
1 'polypeptide(L)' 'MKNCLGIEIGNYRIKIAYMEKGVLKECISERIEEGAKPDARLCAETIRDLLAQKMIRCNAGCS' A
#
# COMPACT_ATOMS: atom_id res chain seq x y z
N MET A 1 -14.80 -10.24 9.78
CA MET A 1 -14.24 -9.79 8.47
C MET A 1 -12.74 -9.88 8.53
N LYS A 2 -12.10 -10.37 7.46
CA LYS A 2 -10.63 -10.40 7.37
C LYS A 2 -10.11 -8.96 7.21
N ASN A 3 -8.87 -8.72 7.60
CA ASN A 3 -8.19 -7.46 7.28
C ASN A 3 -8.00 -7.40 5.77
N CYS A 4 -8.13 -6.22 5.17
CA CYS A 4 -7.94 -6.04 3.74
C CYS A 4 -7.06 -4.84 3.44
N LEU A 5 -6.38 -4.93 2.30
CA LEU A 5 -5.48 -3.91 1.79
C LEU A 5 -5.84 -3.63 0.33
N GLY A 6 -6.21 -2.40 0.04
CA GLY A 6 -6.31 -1.88 -1.31
C GLY A 6 -5.04 -1.11 -1.64
N ILE A 7 -4.43 -1.41 -2.78
CA ILE A 7 -3.28 -0.67 -3.32
C ILE A 7 -3.63 -0.22 -4.73
N GLU A 8 -3.54 1.09 -4.99
CA GLU A 8 -3.60 1.68 -6.32
C GLU A 8 -2.21 2.18 -6.71
N ILE A 9 -1.70 1.70 -7.85
CA ILE A 9 -0.43 2.15 -8.43
C ILE A 9 -0.77 3.06 -9.61
N GLY A 10 -0.81 4.36 -9.36
CA GLY A 10 -0.97 5.37 -10.39
C GLY A 10 0.37 5.78 -11.00
N ASN A 11 0.33 6.54 -12.09
CA ASN A 11 1.55 7.01 -12.77
C ASN A 11 2.43 7.91 -11.90
N TYR A 12 1.85 8.58 -10.90
CA TYR A 12 2.53 9.59 -10.08
C TYR A 12 2.34 9.38 -8.57
N ARG A 13 1.42 8.49 -8.19
CA ARG A 13 1.06 8.28 -6.78
C ARG A 13 0.74 6.83 -6.52
N ILE A 14 1.17 6.36 -5.35
CA ILE A 14 0.73 5.11 -4.76
C ILE A 14 -0.28 5.45 -3.68
N LYS A 15 -1.46 4.83 -3.74
CA LYS A 15 -2.46 4.95 -2.68
C LYS A 15 -2.63 3.61 -1.99
N ILE A 16 -2.68 3.62 -0.67
CA ILE A 16 -2.89 2.41 0.15
C ILE A 16 -4.05 2.68 1.11
N ALA A 17 -5.04 1.80 1.11
CA ALA A 17 -6.13 1.79 2.08
C ALA A 17 -6.10 0.48 2.86
N TYR A 18 -5.99 0.56 4.18
CA TYR A 18 -5.99 -0.61 5.06
C TYR A 18 -7.25 -0.62 5.92
N MET A 19 -8.00 -1.72 5.85
CA MET A 19 -9.13 -1.96 6.74
C MET A 19 -8.84 -3.13 7.68
N GLU A 20 -9.19 -2.94 8.95
CA GLU A 20 -9.12 -3.97 9.98
C GLU A 20 -10.53 -4.27 10.47
N LYS A 21 -10.92 -5.55 10.41
CA LYS A 21 -12.25 -6.00 10.84
C LYS A 21 -13.43 -5.18 10.27
N GLY A 22 -13.29 -4.67 9.05
CA GLY A 22 -14.31 -3.87 8.37
C GLY A 22 -14.27 -2.36 8.63
N VAL A 23 -13.28 -1.87 9.41
CA VAL A 23 -13.09 -0.45 9.69
C VAL A 23 -11.85 0.05 8.98
N LEU A 24 -11.96 1.18 8.28
CA LEU A 24 -10.81 1.87 7.67
C LEU A 24 -9.88 2.38 8.77
N LYS A 25 -8.63 1.93 8.77
CA LYS A 25 -7.64 2.27 9.80
C LYS A 25 -6.59 3.25 9.32
N GLU A 26 -6.13 3.10 8.09
CA GLU A 26 -5.06 3.93 7.54
C GLU A 26 -5.27 4.17 6.04
N CYS A 27 -4.94 5.39 5.62
CA CYS A 27 -4.98 5.84 4.24
C CYS A 27 -3.67 6.56 3.91
N ILE A 28 -2.91 6.02 2.97
CA ILE A 28 -1.63 6.57 2.54
C ILE A 28 -1.77 7.04 1.10
N SER A 29 -1.18 8.19 0.78
CA SER A 29 -1.05 8.66 -0.60
C SER A 29 0.33 9.25 -0.80
N GLU A 30 1.22 8.45 -1.37
CA GLU A 30 2.63 8.80 -1.58
C GLU A 30 2.87 9.21 -3.03
N ARG A 31 3.75 10.19 -3.25
CA ARG A 31 4.13 10.62 -4.60
C ARG A 31 5.40 9.87 -5.03
N ILE A 32 5.41 9.40 -6.27
CA ILE A 32 6.55 8.76 -6.93
C ILE A 32 6.95 9.68 -8.10
N GLU A 33 8.24 9.99 -8.24
CA GLU A 33 8.77 11.08 -9.08
C GLU A 33 8.25 11.09 -10.54
N GLU A 34 8.23 12.29 -11.15
CA GLU A 34 7.68 12.54 -12.48
C GLU A 34 8.72 12.26 -13.60
N GLY A 35 8.30 11.51 -14.63
CA GLY A 35 9.01 11.50 -15.91
C GLY A 35 8.85 10.23 -16.74
N ALA A 36 8.52 9.11 -16.12
CA ALA A 36 8.27 7.83 -16.81
C ALA A 36 7.22 7.00 -16.07
N LYS A 37 6.66 5.98 -16.75
CA LYS A 37 5.81 4.98 -16.10
C LYS A 37 6.60 4.40 -14.92
N PRO A 38 6.03 4.37 -13.71
CA PRO A 38 6.81 4.02 -12.53
C PRO A 38 7.44 2.64 -12.67
N ASP A 39 8.74 2.54 -12.36
CA ASP A 39 9.43 1.27 -12.33
C ASP A 39 8.75 0.35 -11.30
N ALA A 40 8.43 -0.87 -11.73
CA ALA A 40 7.65 -1.81 -10.92
C ALA A 40 8.39 -2.21 -9.64
N ARG A 41 9.72 -2.27 -9.68
CA ARG A 41 10.54 -2.59 -8.51
C ARG A 41 10.55 -1.41 -7.54
N LEU A 42 10.72 -0.18 -8.02
CA LEU A 42 10.61 1.02 -7.19
C LEU A 42 9.23 1.08 -6.51
N CYS A 43 8.14 0.81 -7.23
CA CYS A 43 6.80 0.74 -6.63
C CYS A 43 6.72 -0.30 -5.51
N ALA A 44 7.24 -1.50 -5.74
CA ALA A 44 7.23 -2.56 -4.74
C ALA A 44 8.05 -2.19 -3.49
N GLU A 45 9.21 -1.57 -3.67
CA GLU A 45 10.06 -1.07 -2.59
C GLU A 45 9.34 0.04 -1.80
N THR A 46 8.76 1.03 -2.47
CA THR A 46 7.97 2.10 -1.83
C THR A 46 6.77 1.54 -1.07
N ILE A 47 6.00 0.62 -1.66
CA ILE A 47 4.85 0.00 -0.98
C ILE A 47 5.31 -0.73 0.29
N ARG A 48 6.37 -1.53 0.20
CA ARG A 48 6.90 -2.27 1.36
C ARG A 48 7.30 -1.31 2.49
N ASP A 49 8.01 -0.24 2.15
CA ASP A 49 8.51 0.71 3.14
C ASP A 49 7.36 1.48 3.79
N LEU A 50 6.35 1.90 3.02
CA LEU A 50 5.13 2.55 3.53
C LEU A 50 4.35 1.63 4.50
N LEU A 51 4.18 0.36 4.15
CA LEU A 51 3.52 -0.61 5.02
C LEU A 51 4.28 -0.82 6.32
N ALA A 52 5.62 -0.90 6.25
CA ALA A 52 6.47 -1.06 7.43
C ALA A 52 6.42 0.17 8.36
N GLN A 53 6.53 1.38 7.80
CA GLN A 53 6.45 2.65 8.55
C GLN A 53 5.13 2.78 9.32
N LYS A 54 4.03 2.31 8.73
CA LYS A 54 2.69 2.34 9.33
C LYS A 54 2.36 1.10 10.14
N MET A 55 3.30 0.17 10.30
CA MET A 55 3.11 -1.10 11.01
C MET A 55 1.91 -1.91 10.49
N ILE A 56 1.58 -1.76 9.20
CA ILE A 56 0.47 -2.47 8.57
C ILE A 56 0.94 -3.89 8.23
N ARG A 57 0.23 -4.88 8.76
CA ARG A 57 0.48 -6.29 8.46
C ARG A 57 -0.79 -6.94 7.94
N CYS A 58 -0.76 -7.35 6.68
CA CYS A 58 -1.77 -8.25 6.15
C CYS A 58 -1.35 -9.65 6.54
N ASN A 59 -1.95 -10.19 7.58
CA ASN A 59 -1.77 -11.60 7.91
C ASN A 59 -2.42 -12.40 6.78
N ALA A 60 -1.61 -12.97 5.88
CA ALA A 60 -2.05 -14.09 5.09
C ALA A 60 -2.30 -15.21 6.11
N GLY A 61 -3.56 -15.36 6.51
CA GLY A 61 -3.98 -16.56 7.22
C GLY A 61 -3.78 -17.74 6.28
N CYS A 62 -2.56 -18.26 6.20
CA CYS A 62 -2.32 -19.64 5.81
C CYS A 62 -2.99 -20.47 6.90
N SER A 63 -4.22 -20.89 6.59
CA SER A 63 -4.89 -22.00 7.26
C SER A 63 -4.44 -23.26 6.55
#